data_AF-A0A9P7TCB2-F1
#
_entry.id   AF-A0A9P7TCB2-F1
#
_cell.length_a   1.000
_cell.length_b   1.000
_cell.length_c   1.000
_cell.angle_alpha   90.00
_cell.angle_beta   90.00
_cell.angle_gamma   90.00
#
_symmetry.space_group_name_H-M   'P 1'
#
loop_
_entity.id
_entity.type
_entity.pdbx_description
1 polymer ?
#
loop_
_entity_poly.entity_id
_entity_poly.type
_entity_poly.pdbx_seq_one_letter_code
_entity_poly.pdbx_strand_id
1 'polypeptide(L)'
;MPYTELPKTKTNIILYLAAGSPQGNSIIGELKSQFVEHEVRYIDSTKNEHLEPWFLETSPIGIIPALTETVRGEDVAVFGTAAILWYLHKELRRRAPLGFRFRLNTEPLSMRHHWEAVNWMCWILHRPGIIQALAYALKGM
;
A
#
# COMPACT_ATOMS: atom_id res chain seq x y z
N MET A 1 7.17 -27.01 -6.82
CA MET A 1 7.23 -25.98 -7.87
C MET A 1 7.91 -24.76 -7.27
N PRO A 2 9.02 -24.26 -7.84
CA PRO A 2 9.67 -23.04 -7.37
C PRO A 2 8.76 -21.82 -7.58
N TYR A 3 8.85 -20.83 -6.69
CA TYR A 3 8.00 -19.64 -6.64
C TYR A 3 7.98 -18.83 -7.96
N THR A 4 9.06 -18.91 -8.74
CA THR A 4 9.27 -18.16 -9.99
C THR A 4 8.43 -18.61 -11.18
N GLU A 5 7.74 -19.76 -11.10
CA GLU A 5 7.02 -20.36 -12.23
C GLU A 5 5.50 -20.26 -12.13
N LEU A 6 4.97 -19.66 -11.05
CA LEU A 6 3.53 -19.52 -10.89
C LEU A 6 2.98 -18.43 -11.83
N PRO A 7 1.81 -18.66 -12.45
CA PRO A 7 1.20 -17.70 -13.36
C PRO A 7 0.85 -16.42 -12.59
N LYS A 8 1.33 -15.29 -13.10
CA LYS A 8 1.04 -13.97 -12.52
C LYS A 8 -0.31 -13.46 -12.99
N THR A 9 -1.01 -12.76 -12.10
CA THR A 9 -2.22 -12.02 -12.45
C THR A 9 -1.81 -10.71 -13.10
N LYS A 10 -2.25 -10.48 -14.35
CA LYS A 10 -2.07 -9.20 -15.02
C LYS A 10 -2.90 -8.12 -14.32
N THR A 11 -2.27 -7.00 -14.00
CA THR A 11 -2.96 -5.80 -13.51
C THR A 11 -2.39 -4.56 -14.18
N ASN A 12 -3.08 -3.46 -13.99
CA ASN A 12 -2.65 -2.10 -14.35
C ASN A 12 -2.23 -1.30 -13.12
N ILE A 13 -1.75 -1.99 -12.08
CA ILE A 13 -1.24 -1.34 -10.87
C ILE A 13 0.06 -0.59 -11.20
N ILE A 14 0.10 0.69 -10.85
CA ILE A 14 1.32 1.51 -10.85
C ILE A 14 1.62 1.93 -9.42
N LEU A 15 2.81 1.57 -8.93
CA LEU A 15 3.29 1.95 -7.60
C LEU A 15 4.34 3.06 -7.72
N TYR A 16 4.05 4.21 -7.12
CA TYR A 16 4.93 5.36 -7.05
C TYR A 16 5.67 5.40 -5.71
N LEU A 17 7.00 5.40 -5.74
CA LEU A 17 7.82 5.38 -4.52
C LEU A 17 9.22 5.97 -4.72
N ALA A 18 9.89 6.35 -3.63
CA ALA A 18 11.30 6.72 -3.67
C ALA A 18 12.19 5.48 -3.75
N ALA A 19 13.17 5.48 -4.67
CA ALA A 19 14.09 4.35 -4.84
C ALA A 19 14.77 3.99 -3.50
N GLY A 20 14.80 2.69 -3.17
CA GLY A 20 15.36 2.20 -1.91
C GLY A 20 14.52 2.46 -0.66
N SER A 21 13.32 3.05 -0.77
CA SER A 21 12.41 3.25 0.37
C SER A 21 12.07 1.92 1.05
N PRO A 22 12.34 1.76 2.37
CA PRO A 22 11.93 0.55 3.10
C PRO A 22 10.41 0.31 3.05
N GLN A 23 9.62 1.38 3.08
CA GLN A 23 8.16 1.31 2.99
C GLN A 23 7.73 0.86 1.59
N GLY A 24 8.30 1.45 0.53
CA GLY A 24 8.05 1.04 -0.85
C GLY A 24 8.42 -0.42 -1.10
N ASN A 25 9.58 -0.87 -0.59
CA ASN A 25 10.02 -2.26 -0.70
C ASN A 25 9.08 -3.25 0.00
N SER A 26 8.47 -2.86 1.11
CA SER A 26 7.47 -3.68 1.80
C SER A 26 6.23 -3.91 0.93
N ILE A 27 5.78 -2.86 0.22
CA ILE A 27 4.65 -2.94 -0.72
C ILE A 27 5.01 -3.79 -1.94
N ILE A 28 6.21 -3.63 -2.51
CA ILE A 28 6.70 -4.48 -3.60
C ILE A 28 6.73 -5.95 -3.18
N GLY A 29 7.19 -6.23 -1.95
CA GLY A 29 7.18 -7.56 -1.36
C GLY A 29 5.78 -8.16 -1.34
N GLU A 30 4.78 -7.38 -0.93
CA GLU A 30 3.38 -7.83 -0.90
C GLU A 30 2.79 -8.05 -2.30
N LEU A 31 3.04 -7.15 -3.26
CA LEU A 31 2.61 -7.35 -4.64
C LEU A 31 3.21 -8.63 -5.25
N LYS A 32 4.50 -8.88 -4.95
CA LYS A 32 5.18 -10.13 -5.35
C LYS A 32 4.59 -11.34 -4.65
N SER A 33 4.30 -11.27 -3.34
CA SER A 33 3.71 -12.34 -2.52
C SER A 33 2.37 -12.83 -3.09
N GLN A 34 1.64 -11.91 -3.73
CA GLN A 34 0.35 -12.14 -4.37
C GLN A 34 0.44 -12.51 -5.86
N PHE A 35 1.63 -12.63 -6.43
CA PHE A 35 1.87 -12.95 -7.85
C PHE A 35 1.20 -11.97 -8.81
N VAL A 36 1.27 -10.69 -8.52
CA VAL A 36 0.64 -9.63 -9.31
C VAL A 36 1.68 -8.90 -10.16
N GLU A 37 1.43 -8.79 -11.46
CA GLU A 37 2.20 -7.90 -12.33
C GLU A 37 1.88 -6.45 -12.00
N HIS A 38 2.90 -5.62 -11.84
CA HIS A 38 2.77 -4.22 -11.48
C HIS A 38 3.94 -3.42 -12.08
N GLU A 39 3.70 -2.14 -12.32
CA GLU A 39 4.74 -1.18 -12.65
C GLU A 39 5.24 -0.49 -11.37
N VAL A 40 6.54 -0.18 -11.31
CA VAL A 40 7.11 0.68 -10.28
C VAL A 40 7.64 1.93 -10.96
N ARG A 41 7.08 3.10 -10.58
CA ARG A 41 7.57 4.40 -11.00
C ARG A 41 8.28 5.08 -9.85
N TYR A 42 9.58 5.28 -10.01
CA TYR A 42 10.36 5.98 -9.00
C TYR A 42 10.08 7.49 -9.07
N ILE A 43 9.83 8.09 -7.91
CA ILE A 43 9.63 9.53 -7.75
C ILE A 43 10.93 10.17 -7.28
N ASP A 44 11.44 11.13 -8.03
CA ASP A 44 12.64 11.89 -7.69
C ASP A 44 12.28 13.09 -6.80
N SER A 45 12.43 12.92 -5.49
CA SER A 45 12.19 14.01 -4.53
C SER A 45 13.17 15.18 -4.70
N THR A 46 14.36 14.98 -5.29
CA THR A 46 15.33 16.07 -5.49
C THR A 46 14.89 17.05 -6.57
N LYS A 47 14.01 16.59 -7.48
CA LYS A 47 13.39 17.39 -8.53
C LYS A 47 11.98 17.84 -8.20
N ASN A 48 11.52 17.59 -6.97
CA ASN A 48 10.14 17.87 -6.55
C ASN A 48 9.07 17.17 -7.42
N GLU A 49 9.37 16.01 -8.01
CA GLU A 49 8.40 15.30 -8.86
C GLU A 49 7.09 14.95 -8.12
N HIS A 50 7.16 14.75 -6.81
CA HIS A 50 6.01 14.52 -5.92
C HIS A 50 5.11 15.74 -5.73
N LEU A 51 5.51 16.92 -6.19
CA LEU A 51 4.72 18.15 -6.14
C LEU A 51 4.21 18.57 -7.52
N GLU A 52 4.55 17.82 -8.57
CA GLU A 52 4.08 18.09 -9.92
C GLU A 52 2.56 17.85 -10.03
N PRO A 53 1.83 18.65 -10.84
CA PRO A 53 0.37 18.56 -10.94
C PRO A 53 -0.15 17.15 -11.22
N TRP A 54 0.52 16.42 -12.11
CA TRP A 54 0.14 15.06 -12.48
C TRP A 54 0.22 14.06 -11.31
N PHE A 55 1.13 14.27 -10.35
CA PHE A 55 1.25 13.40 -9.18
C PHE A 55 0.27 13.81 -8.08
N LEU A 56 0.00 15.11 -7.95
CA LEU A 56 -0.95 15.63 -6.97
C LEU A 56 -2.39 15.14 -7.23
N GLU A 57 -2.75 14.83 -8.47
CA GLU A 57 -4.00 14.14 -8.81
C GLU A 57 -4.11 12.76 -8.12
N THR A 58 -2.98 12.07 -7.93
CA THR A 58 -2.92 10.77 -7.24
C THR A 58 -2.78 10.92 -5.72
N SER A 59 -1.95 11.86 -5.28
CA SER A 59 -1.63 12.09 -3.87
C SER A 59 -1.71 13.59 -3.59
N PRO A 60 -2.85 14.11 -3.08
CA PRO A 60 -3.11 15.56 -2.99
C PRO A 60 -2.10 16.38 -2.17
N ILE A 61 -1.27 15.72 -1.37
CA ILE A 61 -0.23 16.34 -0.53
C ILE A 61 1.18 15.96 -1.02
N GLY A 62 1.30 15.21 -2.13
CA GLY A 62 2.58 14.73 -2.64
C GLY A 62 3.20 13.60 -1.79
N ILE A 63 2.37 12.88 -1.04
CA ILE A 63 2.82 11.78 -0.18
C ILE A 63 3.16 10.57 -1.04
N ILE A 64 4.36 10.02 -0.84
CA ILE A 64 4.79 8.71 -1.32
C ILE A 64 4.94 7.74 -0.13
N PRO A 65 4.72 6.42 -0.30
CA PRO A 65 4.31 5.77 -1.55
C PRO A 65 2.84 6.04 -1.91
N ALA A 66 2.53 5.96 -3.20
CA ALA A 66 1.17 6.02 -3.75
C ALA A 66 0.96 4.90 -4.78
N LEU A 67 -0.28 4.47 -4.98
CA LEU A 67 -0.66 3.41 -5.89
C LEU A 67 -1.86 3.86 -6.71
N THR A 68 -1.85 3.59 -8.01
CA THR A 68 -3.02 3.71 -8.88
C THR A 68 -3.40 2.36 -9.48
N GLU A 69 -4.70 2.15 -9.67
CA GLU A 69 -5.26 1.00 -10.37
C GLU A 69 -6.62 1.39 -10.96
N THR A 70 -6.92 1.01 -12.20
CA THR A 70 -8.30 1.08 -12.73
C THR A 70 -9.02 -0.24 -12.43
N VAL A 71 -10.04 -0.22 -11.59
CA VAL A 71 -10.82 -1.39 -11.21
C VAL A 71 -12.22 -1.27 -11.80
N ARG A 72 -12.59 -2.19 -12.70
CA ARG A 72 -13.93 -2.23 -13.32
C ARG A 72 -14.34 -0.90 -13.99
N GLY A 73 -13.36 -0.16 -14.53
CA GLY A 73 -13.59 1.13 -15.21
C GLY A 73 -13.54 2.35 -14.29
N GLU A 74 -13.30 2.16 -12.99
CA GLU A 74 -13.12 3.26 -12.04
C GLU A 74 -11.63 3.39 -11.67
N ASP A 75 -11.09 4.61 -11.77
CA ASP A 75 -9.72 4.89 -11.37
C ASP A 75 -9.63 5.05 -9.85
N VAL A 76 -8.76 4.24 -9.23
CA VAL A 76 -8.51 4.24 -7.80
C VAL A 76 -7.10 4.75 -7.56
N ALA A 77 -6.98 5.75 -6.69
CA ALA A 77 -5.71 6.23 -6.16
C ALA A 77 -5.66 5.99 -4.64
N VAL A 78 -4.57 5.40 -4.16
CA VAL A 78 -4.34 5.10 -2.74
C VAL A 78 -2.95 5.55 -2.35
N PHE A 79 -2.83 6.46 -1.39
CA PHE A 79 -1.55 6.94 -0.89
C PHE A 79 -1.33 6.59 0.59
N GLY A 80 -0.06 6.45 0.97
CA GLY A 80 0.35 6.05 2.31
C GLY A 80 0.43 4.54 2.49
N THR A 81 1.51 4.08 3.11
CA THR A 81 1.85 2.65 3.21
C THR A 81 0.74 1.81 3.85
N ALA A 82 0.10 2.30 4.92
CA ALA A 82 -0.97 1.57 5.62
C ALA A 82 -2.17 1.33 4.70
N ALA A 83 -2.62 2.39 4.03
CA ALA A 83 -3.78 2.37 3.16
C ALA A 83 -3.52 1.48 1.94
N ILE A 84 -2.32 1.54 1.36
CA ILE A 84 -1.93 0.68 0.24
C ILE A 84 -1.93 -0.80 0.66
N LEU A 85 -1.26 -1.15 1.77
CA LEU A 85 -1.25 -2.54 2.24
C LEU A 85 -2.66 -3.05 2.55
N TRP A 86 -3.50 -2.19 3.13
CA TRP A 86 -4.90 -2.52 3.38
C TRP A 86 -5.70 -2.73 2.09
N TYR A 87 -5.52 -1.87 1.09
CA TYR A 87 -6.12 -1.98 -0.23
C TYR A 87 -5.74 -3.29 -0.93
N LEU A 88 -4.43 -3.61 -0.96
CA LEU A 88 -3.94 -4.88 -1.50
C LEU A 88 -4.55 -6.06 -0.74
N HIS A 89 -4.66 -5.96 0.58
CA HIS A 89 -5.23 -7.03 1.38
C HIS A 89 -6.72 -7.26 1.13
N LYS A 90 -7.51 -6.19 0.95
CA LYS A 90 -8.97 -6.28 0.82
C LYS A 90 -9.42 -6.46 -0.61
N GLU A 91 -9.02 -5.56 -1.50
CA GLU A 91 -9.58 -5.51 -2.84
C GLU A 91 -8.84 -6.40 -3.83
N LEU A 92 -7.52 -6.47 -3.74
CA LEU A 92 -6.73 -7.30 -4.66
C LEU A 92 -6.89 -8.79 -4.33
N ARG A 93 -6.80 -9.18 -3.05
CA ARG A 93 -6.98 -10.59 -2.63
C ARG A 93 -8.40 -11.11 -2.87
N ARG A 94 -9.43 -10.26 -2.80
CA ARG A 94 -10.82 -10.64 -3.14
C ARG A 94 -10.97 -10.98 -4.62
N ARG A 95 -10.18 -10.34 -5.49
CA ARG A 95 -10.17 -10.54 -6.94
C ARG A 95 -9.19 -11.63 -7.40
N ALA A 96 -8.33 -12.13 -6.53
CA ALA A 96 -7.37 -13.18 -6.87
C ALA A 96 -8.07 -14.47 -7.36
N PRO A 97 -7.48 -15.19 -8.33
CA PRO A 97 -8.01 -16.46 -8.81
C PRO A 97 -8.28 -17.45 -7.67
N LEU A 98 -9.32 -18.29 -7.81
CA LEU A 98 -9.79 -19.19 -6.75
C LEU A 98 -8.67 -20.10 -6.20
N GLY A 99 -7.77 -20.58 -7.06
CA GLY A 99 -6.61 -21.40 -6.67
C GLY A 99 -5.56 -20.67 -5.80
N PHE A 100 -5.60 -19.33 -5.75
CA PHE A 100 -4.76 -18.51 -4.88
C PHE A 100 -5.48 -18.09 -3.58
N ARG A 101 -6.81 -17.98 -3.58
CA ARG A 101 -7.59 -17.62 -2.38
C ARG A 101 -7.40 -18.61 -1.23
N PHE A 102 -7.32 -19.91 -1.51
CA PHE A 102 -7.07 -20.95 -0.50
C PHE A 102 -5.72 -20.82 0.23
N ARG A 103 -4.70 -20.24 -0.42
CA ARG A 103 -3.37 -20.03 0.19
C ARG A 103 -3.24 -18.73 0.96
N LEU A 104 -4.16 -17.80 0.76
CA LEU A 104 -4.12 -16.45 1.32
C LEU A 104 -4.95 -16.32 2.60
N ASN A 105 -5.59 -17.38 3.10
CA ASN A 105 -6.50 -17.32 4.26
C ASN A 105 -7.43 -16.11 4.15
N THR A 106 -8.30 -16.11 3.13
CA THR A 106 -9.19 -14.99 2.80
C THR A 106 -10.40 -14.87 3.72
N GLU A 107 -10.47 -15.67 4.78
CA GLU A 107 -11.53 -15.60 5.78
C GLU A 107 -11.52 -14.23 6.48
N PRO A 108 -12.69 -13.62 6.72
CA PRO A 108 -12.76 -12.37 7.45
C PRO A 108 -12.14 -12.53 8.85
N LEU A 109 -11.21 -11.63 9.20
CA LEU A 109 -10.72 -11.56 10.58
C LEU A 109 -11.89 -11.27 11.53
N SER A 110 -11.90 -11.90 12.70
CA SER A 110 -12.79 -11.48 13.78
C SER A 110 -12.49 -10.02 14.17
N MET A 111 -13.48 -9.33 14.75
CA MET A 111 -13.34 -7.93 15.18
C MET A 111 -12.07 -7.71 16.03
N ARG A 112 -11.78 -8.64 16.95
CA ARG A 112 -10.58 -8.60 17.81
C ARG A 112 -9.29 -8.65 16.98
N HIS A 113 -9.14 -9.66 16.10
CA HIS A 113 -7.93 -9.82 15.29
C HIS A 113 -7.76 -8.70 14.26
N HIS A 114 -8.86 -8.15 13.76
CA HIS A 114 -8.83 -6.97 12.89
C HIS A 114 -8.15 -5.78 13.58
N TRP A 115 -8.59 -5.43 14.79
CA TRP A 115 -8.01 -4.31 15.53
C TRP A 115 -6.57 -4.58 16.00
N GLU A 116 -6.23 -5.82 16.32
CA GLU A 116 -4.83 -6.20 16.59
C GLU A 116 -3.94 -5.93 15.36
N ALA A 117 -4.38 -6.32 14.16
CA ALA A 117 -3.63 -6.06 12.93
C ALA A 117 -3.50 -4.56 12.65
N VAL A 118 -4.57 -3.77 12.86
CA VAL A 118 -4.53 -2.31 12.74
C VAL A 118 -3.52 -1.69 13.70
N ASN A 119 -3.50 -2.12 14.96
CA ASN A 119 -2.54 -1.64 15.97
C ASN A 119 -1.09 -1.90 15.54
N TRP A 120 -0.78 -3.10 15.05
CA TRP A 120 0.57 -3.44 14.57
C TRP A 120 0.96 -2.64 13.33
N MET A 121 0.04 -2.45 12.38
CA MET A 121 0.28 -1.60 11.20
C MET A 121 0.58 -0.17 11.62
N CYS A 122 -0.20 0.40 12.53
CA CYS A 122 0.03 1.74 13.06
C CYS A 122 1.38 1.82 13.79
N TRP A 123 1.75 0.82 14.60
CA TRP A 123 3.01 0.77 15.32
C TRP A 123 4.24 0.76 14.39
N ILE A 124 4.20 -0.03 13.31
CA ILE A 124 5.28 -0.11 12.32
C ILE A 124 5.41 1.21 11.52
N LEU A 125 4.29 1.89 11.27
CA LEU A 125 4.23 3.03 10.36
C LEU A 125 4.35 4.40 11.06
N HIS A 126 3.99 4.52 12.33
CA HIS A 126 4.18 5.74 13.12
C HIS A 126 5.55 5.73 13.80
N ARG A 127 6.47 6.57 13.32
CA ARG A 127 7.62 6.99 14.13
C ARG A 127 7.10 7.90 15.27
N PRO A 128 7.45 7.64 16.54
CA PRO A 128 6.83 8.24 17.74
C PRO A 128 6.84 9.78 17.88
N GLY A 129 7.50 10.53 16.99
CA GLY A 129 7.58 12.00 17.07
C GLY A 129 6.24 12.73 16.94
N ILE A 130 5.26 12.17 16.21
CA ILE A 130 3.95 12.82 15.99
C ILE A 130 2.99 12.57 17.16
N ILE A 131 3.02 11.39 17.78
CA ILE A 131 2.19 11.10 18.98
C ILE A 131 2.63 12.01 20.14
N GLN A 132 3.94 12.24 20.28
CA GLN A 132 4.49 13.16 21.27
C GLN A 132 4.06 14.62 20.99
N ALA A 133 4.07 15.05 19.72
CA ALA A 133 3.61 16.40 19.33
C ALA A 133 2.11 16.61 19.52
N LEU A 134 1.28 15.59 19.23
CA LEU A 134 -0.17 15.62 19.44
C LEU A 134 -0.53 15.61 20.93
N ALA A 135 0.17 14.80 21.75
CA ALA A 135 0.02 14.80 23.20
C ALA A 135 0.45 16.13 23.85
N TYR A 136 1.41 16.86 23.25
CA TYR A 136 1.81 18.19 23.70
C TYR A 136 0.77 19.26 23.32
N ALA A 137 0.22 19.18 22.10
CA ALA A 137 -0.84 20.08 21.64
C ALA A 137 -2.16 19.93 22.42
N LEU A 138 -2.48 18.72 22.87
CA LEU A 138 -3.69 18.42 23.65
C LEU A 138 -3.55 18.73 25.16
N LYS A 139 -2.34 18.98 25.66
CA LYS A 139 -2.08 19.39 27.06
C LYS A 139 -2.13 20.91 27.28
N GLY A 140 -2.33 21.69 26.21
CA GLY A 140 -2.53 23.15 26.26
C GLY A 140 -4.00 23.58 26.20
N MET A 141 -4.95 22.65 26.37
CA MET A 141 -6.38 22.91 26.59
C MET A 141 -6.77 22.50 28.00
#